data_AF-A0AA88Y6F0-F1
#
_entry.id   AF-A0AA88Y6F0-F1
#
_cell.length_a   1.000
_cell.length_b   1.000
_cell.length_c   1.000
_cell.angle_alpha   90.00
_cell.angle_beta   90.00
_cell.angle_gamma   90.00
#
_symmetry.space_group_name_H-M   'P 1'
#
loop_
_entity.id
_entity.type
_entity.pdbx_description
1 polymer ?
#
loop_
_entity_poly.entity_id
_entity_poly.type
_entity_poly.pdbx_seq_one_letter_code
_entity_poly.pdbx_strand_id
1 'polypeptide(L)'
;MGYGTHLFISPVDPNLICGICSAVLEDAVLTPCGHSFCHQCLNTWLAKPGISSCPECRSLLASGEAKPVLCLRNLIKGFDVECSNNERGCKVIVKLERLNSHLETCSHAPVTCAGCNQTVNRADLAEHQMDCEGIAAAVDEDDETFARKRLGSIRKDYTITSAEVSDLLGRISSLEFQLKNMKRDLQIAESKNRVLEREYRKTKDELQQREMRFWTCSTPSLTLITTTDTRRRVSQNCRCLSQRFLLNKPSYIDSDKIFAAVKRSYDQYARCGSEFEHDVHMLVATAFASNWFGQSHRINFHCWLTKYSSS
;
A
#
# COMPACT_ATOMS: atom_id res chain seq x y z
N MET A 1 18.57 10.52 -11.49
CA MET A 1 19.32 9.49 -10.72
C MET A 1 18.46 9.17 -9.50
N GLY A 2 18.49 7.94 -8.97
CA GLY A 2 17.53 7.47 -7.96
C GLY A 2 17.38 8.36 -6.71
N TYR A 3 16.28 8.16 -5.95
CA TYR A 3 16.00 8.93 -4.74
C TYR A 3 16.89 8.50 -3.57
N GLY A 4 17.55 9.45 -2.91
CA GLY A 4 18.40 9.18 -1.76
C GLY A 4 17.63 8.48 -0.63
N THR A 5 18.24 7.47 0.00
CA THR A 5 17.59 6.67 1.05
C THR A 5 17.24 7.47 2.30
N HIS A 6 18.02 8.51 2.61
CA HIS A 6 17.80 9.42 3.75
C HIS A 6 16.53 10.29 3.61
N LEU A 7 15.94 10.35 2.42
CA LEU A 7 14.72 11.09 2.17
C LEU A 7 13.49 10.41 2.80
N PHE A 8 13.54 9.09 2.98
CA PHE A 8 12.42 8.26 3.41
C PHE A 8 12.43 8.05 4.92
N ILE A 9 11.27 8.21 5.54
CA ILE A 9 11.11 8.07 7.00
C ILE A 9 11.19 6.61 7.42
N SER A 10 10.53 5.75 6.65
CA SER A 10 10.53 4.31 6.89
C SER A 10 11.66 3.64 6.12
N PRO A 11 12.26 2.57 6.68
CA PRO A 11 13.27 1.80 5.97
C PRO A 11 12.67 1.25 4.68
N VAL A 12 13.33 1.56 3.56
CA VAL A 12 12.89 1.13 2.23
C VAL A 12 13.37 -0.30 2.00
N ASP A 13 12.49 -1.12 1.41
CA ASP A 13 12.82 -2.51 1.05
C ASP A 13 14.04 -2.55 0.11
N PRO A 14 15.07 -3.38 0.39
CA PRO A 14 16.25 -3.52 -0.47
C PRO A 14 15.92 -3.85 -1.93
N ASN A 15 14.79 -4.52 -2.21
CA ASN A 15 14.34 -4.83 -3.57
C ASN A 15 13.92 -3.59 -4.37
N LEU A 16 13.75 -2.45 -3.71
CA LEU A 16 13.45 -1.15 -4.34
C LEU A 16 14.70 -0.28 -4.51
N ILE A 17 15.88 -0.82 -4.21
CA ILE A 17 17.17 -0.13 -4.37
C ILE A 17 17.77 -0.48 -5.72
N CYS A 18 18.20 0.54 -6.45
CA CYS A 18 18.87 0.36 -7.72
C CYS A 18 20.31 -0.17 -7.52
N GLY A 19 20.67 -1.28 -8.15
CA GLY A 19 22.03 -1.83 -8.12
C GLY A 19 23.12 -0.97 -8.77
N ILE A 20 22.76 0.14 -9.45
CA ILE A 20 23.73 1.05 -10.09
C ILE A 20 24.02 2.26 -9.21
N CYS A 21 22.99 2.99 -8.75
CA CYS A 21 23.15 4.21 -7.97
C CYS A 21 22.99 4.01 -6.46
N SER A 22 22.70 2.78 -6.01
CA SER A 22 22.49 2.42 -4.59
C SER A 22 21.44 3.30 -3.88
N ALA A 23 20.46 3.77 -4.64
CA ALA A 23 19.40 4.66 -4.20
C ALA A 23 18.03 4.07 -4.59
N VAL A 24 16.94 4.58 -4.03
CA VAL A 24 15.59 4.08 -4.31
C VAL A 24 15.25 4.33 -5.78
N LEU A 25 14.61 3.36 -6.43
CA LEU A 25 14.34 3.37 -7.87
C LEU A 25 13.52 4.61 -8.30
N GLU A 26 14.12 5.45 -9.14
CA GLU A 26 13.43 6.53 -9.85
C GLU A 26 13.06 6.05 -11.26
N ASP A 27 11.78 6.18 -11.63
CA ASP A 27 11.25 5.69 -12.90
C ASP A 27 11.66 4.24 -13.21
N ALA A 28 11.40 3.34 -12.26
CA ALA A 28 11.78 1.93 -12.34
C ALA A 28 11.50 1.29 -13.71
N VAL A 29 12.49 0.56 -14.22
CA VAL A 29 12.42 -0.29 -15.41
C VAL A 29 12.88 -1.70 -15.08
N LEU A 30 12.24 -2.69 -15.70
CA LEU A 30 12.54 -4.11 -15.57
C LEU A 30 13.22 -4.60 -16.85
N THR A 31 14.35 -5.29 -16.68
CA THR A 31 15.04 -5.97 -17.78
C THR A 31 14.40 -7.34 -18.06
N PRO A 32 14.58 -7.94 -19.25
CA PRO A 32 14.09 -9.28 -19.55
C PRO A 32 14.63 -10.37 -18.61
N CYS A 33 15.79 -10.15 -17.99
CA CYS A 33 16.35 -11.06 -16.99
C CYS A 33 15.76 -10.88 -15.58
N GLY A 34 14.81 -9.95 -15.38
CA GLY A 34 14.08 -9.77 -14.13
C GLY A 34 14.67 -8.77 -13.14
N HIS A 35 15.77 -8.09 -13.48
CA HIS A 35 16.40 -7.08 -12.60
C HIS A 35 15.83 -5.68 -12.83
N SER A 36 15.77 -4.87 -11.77
CA SER A 36 15.14 -3.55 -11.79
C SER A 36 16.15 -2.43 -11.58
N PHE A 37 16.09 -1.38 -12.39
CA PHE A 37 16.98 -0.23 -12.32
C PHE A 37 16.22 1.09 -12.50
N CYS A 38 16.84 2.21 -12.12
CA CYS A 38 16.33 3.52 -12.53
C CYS A 38 16.47 3.65 -14.05
N HIS A 39 15.48 4.22 -14.72
CA HIS A 39 15.50 4.39 -16.18
C HIS A 39 16.78 5.11 -16.65
N GLN A 40 17.12 6.23 -16.01
CA GLN A 40 18.33 6.99 -16.35
C GLN A 40 19.60 6.19 -16.11
N CYS A 41 19.71 5.48 -14.98
CA CYS A 41 20.90 4.69 -14.65
C CYS A 41 21.15 3.58 -15.66
N LEU A 42 20.10 2.85 -16.07
CA LEU A 42 20.22 1.79 -17.06
C LEU A 42 20.58 2.35 -18.45
N ASN A 43 19.98 3.47 -18.85
CA ASN A 43 20.31 4.10 -20.12
C ASN A 43 21.76 4.59 -20.15
N THR A 44 22.26 5.18 -19.07
CA THR A 44 23.67 5.57 -18.96
C THR A 44 24.61 4.36 -19.02
N TRP A 45 24.20 3.21 -18.47
CA TRP A 45 24.97 1.97 -18.56
C TRP A 45 25.05 1.43 -19.99
N LEU A 46 23.92 1.34 -20.68
CA LEU A 46 23.83 0.83 -22.05
C LEU A 46 24.37 1.80 -23.11
N ALA A 47 24.49 3.10 -22.78
CA ALA A 47 25.12 4.08 -23.66
C ALA A 47 26.64 3.91 -23.77
N LYS A 48 27.27 3.13 -22.88
CA LYS A 48 28.72 2.89 -22.94
C LYS A 48 29.05 1.97 -24.13
N PRO A 49 30.08 2.31 -24.93
CA PRO A 49 30.43 1.54 -26.11
C PRO A 49 30.81 0.10 -25.74
N GLY A 50 30.26 -0.87 -26.48
CA GLY A 50 30.51 -2.30 -26.26
C GLY A 50 29.75 -2.93 -25.09
N ILE A 51 28.86 -2.20 -24.41
CA ILE A 51 28.06 -2.72 -23.31
C ILE A 51 26.62 -2.98 -23.76
N SER A 52 26.24 -4.26 -23.78
CA SER A 52 24.86 -4.72 -24.06
C SER A 52 24.46 -5.83 -23.09
N SER A 53 24.66 -5.58 -21.80
CA SER A 53 24.43 -6.56 -20.75
C SER A 53 23.83 -5.94 -19.48
N CYS A 54 23.11 -6.75 -18.73
CA CYS A 54 22.58 -6.38 -17.42
C CYS A 54 23.73 -6.12 -16.43
N PRO A 55 23.71 -5.00 -15.67
CA PRO A 55 24.73 -4.69 -14.66
C PRO A 55 24.89 -5.76 -13.57
N GLU A 56 23.81 -6.46 -13.19
CA GLU A 56 23.82 -7.42 -12.08
C GLU A 56 24.20 -8.83 -12.52
N CYS A 57 23.51 -9.38 -13.53
CA CYS A 57 23.68 -10.78 -13.94
C CYS A 57 24.43 -10.97 -15.26
N ARG A 58 24.83 -9.87 -15.93
CA ARG A 58 25.54 -9.87 -17.23
C ARG A 58 24.81 -10.56 -18.39
N SER A 59 23.53 -10.91 -18.21
CA SER A 59 22.68 -11.39 -19.31
C SER A 59 22.60 -10.35 -20.42
N LEU A 60 22.48 -10.81 -21.67
CA LEU A 60 22.33 -9.92 -22.83
C LEU A 60 21.11 -9.00 -22.64
N LEU A 61 21.33 -7.71 -22.91
CA LEU A 61 20.33 -6.68 -22.77
C LEU A 61 20.57 -5.63 -23.85
N ALA A 62 19.67 -5.53 -24.82
CA ALA A 62 19.72 -4.51 -25.84
C ALA A 62 19.03 -3.21 -25.38
N SER A 63 19.42 -2.10 -26.00
CA SER A 63 18.78 -0.80 -25.74
C SER A 63 17.29 -0.85 -26.16
N GLY A 64 16.39 -0.46 -25.25
CA GLY A 64 14.93 -0.47 -25.48
C GLY A 64 14.20 -1.77 -25.08
N GLU A 65 14.91 -2.82 -24.65
CA GLU A 65 14.27 -4.04 -24.15
C GLU A 65 13.71 -3.87 -22.73
N ALA A 66 14.28 -2.98 -21.93
CA ALA A 66 13.80 -2.69 -20.59
C ALA A 66 12.42 -2.03 -20.63
N LYS A 67 11.48 -2.53 -19.81
CA LYS A 67 10.09 -2.05 -19.77
C LYS A 67 9.82 -1.26 -18.49
N PRO A 68 9.13 -0.11 -18.56
CA PRO A 68 8.64 0.61 -17.39
C PRO A 68 7.79 -0.27 -16.47
N VAL A 69 8.05 -0.21 -15.16
CA VAL A 69 7.23 -0.92 -14.15
C VAL A 69 6.37 0.08 -13.41
N LEU A 70 5.15 0.32 -13.92
CA LEU A 70 4.27 1.36 -13.38
C LEU A 70 3.85 1.09 -11.93
N CYS A 71 3.65 -0.18 -11.54
CA CYS A 71 3.28 -0.52 -10.16
C CYS A 71 4.38 -0.16 -9.16
N LEU A 72 5.66 -0.42 -9.48
CA LEU A 72 6.79 -0.04 -8.63
C LEU A 72 6.93 1.49 -8.56
N ARG A 73 6.76 2.20 -9.67
CA ARG A 73 6.78 3.67 -9.68
C ARG A 73 5.70 4.26 -8.78
N ASN A 74 4.48 3.73 -8.86
CA ASN A 74 3.35 4.20 -8.04
C ASN A 74 3.55 3.85 -6.56
N LEU A 75 4.10 2.68 -6.25
CA LEU A 75 4.42 2.28 -4.88
C LEU A 75 5.43 3.26 -4.25
N ILE A 76 6.54 3.53 -4.95
CA ILE A 76 7.61 4.42 -4.47
C ILE A 76 7.09 5.86 -4.30
N LYS A 77 6.29 6.34 -5.26
CA LYS A 77 5.62 7.66 -5.19
C LYS A 77 4.69 7.82 -3.98
N GLY A 78 4.17 6.71 -3.46
CA GLY A 78 3.28 6.67 -2.31
C GLY A 78 4.00 6.71 -0.96
N PHE A 79 5.32 6.62 -0.91
CA PHE A 79 6.07 6.68 0.35
C PHE A 79 6.10 8.08 0.93
N ASP A 80 6.10 8.13 2.26
CA ASP A 80 6.25 9.35 3.04
C ASP A 80 7.73 9.75 3.13
N VAL A 81 7.98 11.01 2.83
CA VAL A 81 9.31 11.61 2.77
C VAL A 81 9.38 12.90 3.56
N GLU A 82 10.56 13.17 4.10
CA GLU A 82 10.86 14.45 4.73
C GLU A 82 11.21 15.50 3.67
N CYS A 83 10.89 16.76 3.96
CA CYS A 83 11.33 17.87 3.12
C CYS A 83 12.86 17.96 3.11
N SER A 84 13.46 18.20 1.94
CA SER A 84 14.91 18.45 1.81
C SER A 84 15.40 19.63 2.65
N ASN A 85 14.50 20.56 3.02
CA ASN A 85 14.80 21.70 3.89
C ASN A 85 14.60 21.40 5.39
N ASN A 86 14.61 20.13 5.82
CA ASN A 86 14.49 19.75 7.24
C ASN A 86 15.60 20.38 8.09
N GLU A 87 16.84 20.43 7.58
CA GLU A 87 17.97 21.09 8.26
C GLU A 87 17.75 22.60 8.48
N ARG A 88 16.93 23.24 7.65
CA ARG A 88 16.53 24.66 7.77
C ARG A 88 15.26 24.86 8.62
N GLY A 89 14.70 23.79 9.17
CA GLY A 89 13.54 23.82 10.06
C GLY A 89 12.24 23.28 9.46
N CYS A 90 12.22 22.82 8.21
CA CYS A 90 11.01 22.27 7.60
C CYS A 90 10.74 20.82 8.03
N LYS A 91 9.88 20.63 9.03
CA LYS A 91 9.48 19.30 9.54
C LYS A 91 8.26 18.69 8.83
N VAL A 92 7.92 19.19 7.64
CA VAL A 92 6.73 18.73 6.93
C VAL A 92 7.03 17.38 6.29
N ILE A 93 6.15 16.42 6.55
CA ILE A 93 6.15 15.10 5.94
C ILE A 93 5.11 15.10 4.82
N VAL A 94 5.53 14.72 3.62
CA VAL A 94 4.66 14.64 2.44
C VAL A 94 4.89 13.33 1.72
N LYS A 95 3.93 12.92 0.90
CA LYS A 95 4.16 11.84 -0.07
C LYS A 95 5.17 12.28 -1.12
N LEU A 96 6.02 11.36 -1.57
CA LEU A 96 7.04 11.63 -2.58
C LEU A 96 6.46 12.29 -3.84
N GLU A 97 5.27 11.87 -4.29
CA GLU A 97 4.58 12.48 -5.43
C GLU A 97 4.27 13.97 -5.27
N ARG A 98 4.12 14.46 -4.03
CA ARG A 98 3.78 15.86 -3.70
C ARG A 98 5.01 16.67 -3.25
N LEU A 99 6.18 16.05 -3.15
CA LEU A 99 7.39 16.71 -2.66
C LEU A 99 7.76 17.93 -3.50
N ASN A 100 7.72 17.83 -4.83
CA ASN A 100 8.04 18.96 -5.71
C ASN A 100 7.10 20.16 -5.49
N SER A 101 5.78 19.92 -5.39
CA SER A 101 4.82 20.99 -5.09
C SER A 101 5.03 21.64 -3.73
N HIS A 102 5.50 20.86 -2.75
CA HIS A 102 5.89 21.40 -1.45
C HIS A 102 7.17 22.25 -1.54
N LEU A 103 8.20 21.81 -2.26
CA LEU A 103 9.46 22.56 -2.39
C LEU A 103 9.26 23.93 -3.05
N GLU A 104 8.38 24.02 -4.05
CA GLU A 104 8.01 25.28 -4.70
C GLU A 104 7.43 26.30 -3.71
N THR A 105 6.68 25.84 -2.71
CA THR A 105 5.96 26.67 -1.73
C THR A 105 6.55 26.62 -0.33
N CYS A 106 7.67 25.91 -0.13
CA CYS A 106 8.26 25.69 1.19
C CYS A 106 8.74 27.00 1.80
N SER A 107 8.29 27.27 3.03
CA SER A 107 8.65 28.48 3.80
C SER A 107 10.13 28.54 4.18
N HIS A 108 10.77 27.38 4.34
CA HIS A 108 12.19 27.25 4.69
C HIS A 108 13.09 27.07 3.46
N ALA A 109 12.55 27.26 2.26
CA ALA A 109 13.36 27.22 1.05
C ALA A 109 14.41 28.36 1.08
N PRO A 110 15.67 28.08 0.73
CA PRO A 110 16.70 29.11 0.61
C PRO A 110 16.38 30.07 -0.53
N VAL A 111 16.36 31.37 -0.23
CA VAL A 111 16.19 32.44 -1.22
C VAL A 111 17.30 33.48 -1.03
N THR A 112 17.90 33.93 -2.13
CA THR A 112 18.93 34.96 -2.12
C THR A 112 18.29 36.35 -2.09
N CYS A 113 18.69 37.17 -1.14
CA CYS A 113 18.30 38.57 -1.08
C CYS A 113 18.95 39.34 -2.24
N ALA A 114 18.17 40.10 -3.00
CA ALA A 114 18.66 40.85 -4.15
C ALA A 114 19.58 42.03 -3.77
N GLY A 115 19.47 42.57 -2.54
CA GLY A 115 20.28 43.72 -2.11
C GLY A 115 21.64 43.34 -1.53
N CYS A 116 21.69 42.34 -0.64
CA CYS A 116 22.92 41.96 0.07
C CYS A 116 23.46 40.57 -0.31
N ASN A 117 22.80 39.85 -1.22
CA ASN A 117 23.13 38.47 -1.62
C ASN A 117 23.15 37.43 -0.49
N GLN A 118 22.65 37.77 0.70
CA GLN A 118 22.52 36.80 1.78
C GLN A 118 21.42 35.79 1.46
N THR A 119 21.66 34.52 1.79
CA THR A 119 20.67 33.46 1.65
C THR A 119 19.86 33.35 2.92
N VAL A 120 18.58 33.71 2.83
CA VAL A 120 17.62 33.65 3.93
C VAL A 120 16.53 32.63 3.61
N ASN A 121 15.71 32.26 4.61
CA ASN A 121 14.55 31.45 4.33
C ASN A 121 13.49 32.30 3.63
N ARG A 122 12.66 31.67 2.79
CA ARG A 122 11.57 32.35 2.10
C ARG A 122 10.62 33.10 3.04
N ALA A 123 10.32 32.53 4.21
CA ALA A 123 9.48 33.19 5.23
C ALA A 123 10.11 34.47 5.77
N ASP A 124 11.43 34.44 6.00
CA ASP A 124 12.18 35.51 6.66
C ASP A 124 12.60 36.59 5.66
N LEU A 125 12.47 36.35 4.35
CA LEU A 125 12.89 37.26 3.30
C LEU A 125 12.17 38.61 3.36
N ALA A 126 10.88 38.62 3.68
CA ALA A 126 10.11 39.86 3.77
C ALA A 126 10.62 40.75 4.91
N GLU A 127 10.86 40.17 6.08
CA GLU A 127 11.41 40.87 7.25
C GLU A 127 12.86 41.31 6.99
N HIS A 128 13.71 40.41 6.46
CA HIS A 128 15.08 40.73 6.09
C HIS A 128 15.15 41.87 5.06
N GLN A 129 14.25 41.94 4.08
CA GLN A 129 14.24 43.00 3.06
C GLN A 129 13.92 44.38 3.66
N MET A 130 13.21 44.46 4.78
CA MET A 130 12.93 45.73 5.46
C MET A 130 14.17 46.29 6.15
N ASP A 131 15.02 45.41 6.67
CA ASP A 131 16.24 45.77 7.42
C ASP A 131 17.54 45.56 6.62
N CYS A 132 17.45 45.26 5.32
CA CYS A 132 18.60 44.92 4.50
C CYS A 132 19.44 46.15 4.14
N GLU A 133 20.67 46.22 4.68
CA GLU A 133 21.64 47.28 4.42
C GLU A 133 21.95 47.46 2.92
N GLY A 134 22.00 46.38 2.14
CA GLY A 134 22.23 46.45 0.69
C GLY A 134 21.05 47.01 -0.10
N ILE A 135 19.82 46.91 0.42
CA ILE A 135 18.65 47.58 -0.15
C ILE A 135 18.61 49.04 0.31
N ALA A 136 18.96 49.32 1.57
CA ALA A 136 19.03 50.68 2.11
C ALA A 136 20.08 51.53 1.39
N ALA A 137 21.27 50.99 1.13
CA ALA A 137 22.35 51.69 0.41
C ALA A 137 22.02 52.01 -1.06
N ALA A 138 21.07 51.29 -1.69
CA ALA A 138 20.60 51.60 -3.03
C ALA A 138 19.67 52.83 -3.08
N VAL A 139 19.34 53.41 -1.92
CA VAL A 139 18.47 54.59 -1.80
C VAL A 139 19.27 55.87 -1.45
N ASP A 140 20.60 55.78 -1.34
CA ASP A 140 21.45 56.90 -0.89
C ASP A 140 21.95 57.85 -2.00
N GLU A 141 21.37 57.82 -3.20
CA GLU A 141 21.55 58.92 -4.16
C GLU A 141 20.28 59.78 -4.22
N ASP A 142 20.43 61.03 -3.78
CA ASP A 142 19.43 62.11 -3.69
C ASP A 142 18.40 62.10 -4.83
N ASP A 143 17.22 61.54 -4.59
CA ASP A 143 16.08 61.76 -5.48
C ASP A 143 14.74 61.65 -4.74
N GLU A 144 14.31 62.76 -4.10
CA GLU A 144 12.94 62.95 -3.58
C GLU A 144 11.87 62.58 -4.63
N THR A 145 12.24 62.65 -5.92
CA THR A 145 11.44 62.26 -7.06
C THR A 145 11.25 60.75 -7.17
N PHE A 146 12.22 59.93 -6.78
CA PHE A 146 12.16 58.46 -6.84
C PHE A 146 11.24 57.89 -5.74
N ALA A 147 11.30 58.42 -4.52
CA ALA A 147 10.40 58.01 -3.43
C ALA A 147 8.92 58.32 -3.76
N ARG A 148 8.63 59.48 -4.35
CA ARG A 148 7.27 59.86 -4.82
C ARG A 148 6.78 58.99 -5.99
N LYS A 149 7.65 58.63 -6.92
CA LYS A 149 7.32 57.79 -8.09
C LYS A 149 7.13 56.32 -7.69
N ARG A 150 7.93 55.81 -6.73
CA ARG A 150 7.82 54.45 -6.20
C ARG A 150 6.65 54.31 -5.22
N LEU A 151 6.40 55.26 -4.31
CA LEU A 151 5.18 55.29 -3.49
C LEU A 151 3.93 55.52 -4.36
N GLY A 152 4.02 56.25 -5.46
CA GLY A 152 2.95 56.41 -6.45
C GLY A 152 2.66 55.17 -7.29
N SER A 153 3.69 54.37 -7.64
CA SER A 153 3.55 53.07 -8.31
C SER A 153 3.10 51.96 -7.36
N ILE A 154 3.69 51.86 -6.16
CA ILE A 154 3.28 50.88 -5.13
C ILE A 154 1.82 51.14 -4.69
N ARG A 155 1.42 52.42 -4.59
CA ARG A 155 0.02 52.78 -4.29
C ARG A 155 -0.94 52.49 -5.44
N LYS A 156 -0.47 52.37 -6.69
CA LYS A 156 -1.31 51.92 -7.82
C LYS A 156 -1.47 50.40 -7.86
N ASP A 157 -0.47 49.65 -7.40
CA ASP A 157 -0.51 48.18 -7.42
C ASP A 157 -1.20 47.57 -6.16
N TYR A 158 -1.40 48.35 -5.08
CA TYR A 158 -2.01 47.89 -3.83
C TYR A 158 -3.24 48.70 -3.35
N THR A 159 -3.80 49.60 -4.16
CA THR A 159 -5.12 50.17 -3.84
C THR A 159 -6.22 49.19 -4.23
N ILE A 160 -6.56 48.27 -3.33
CA ILE A 160 -7.78 47.46 -3.48
C ILE A 160 -8.96 48.43 -3.48
N THR A 161 -9.69 48.46 -4.59
CA THR A 161 -10.89 49.28 -4.72
C THR A 161 -12.00 48.72 -3.82
N SER A 162 -12.91 49.56 -3.33
CA SER A 162 -14.05 49.10 -2.53
C SER A 162 -14.92 48.07 -3.28
N ALA A 163 -14.89 48.11 -4.62
CA ALA A 163 -15.53 47.13 -5.49
C ALA A 163 -14.84 45.76 -5.44
N GLU A 164 -13.51 45.69 -5.48
CA GLU A 164 -12.75 44.44 -5.37
C GLU A 164 -12.88 43.80 -3.98
N VAL A 165 -12.89 44.61 -2.91
CA VAL A 165 -13.19 44.11 -1.55
C VAL A 165 -14.59 43.50 -1.50
N SER A 166 -15.58 44.17 -2.09
CA SER A 166 -16.96 43.70 -2.15
C SER A 166 -17.10 42.38 -2.95
N ASP A 167 -16.40 42.26 -4.08
CA ASP A 167 -16.36 41.02 -4.87
C ASP A 167 -15.74 39.87 -4.08
N LEU A 168 -14.60 40.11 -3.43
CA LEU A 168 -13.94 39.10 -2.60
C LEU A 168 -14.81 38.66 -1.42
N LEU A 169 -15.49 39.58 -0.74
CA LEU A 169 -16.46 39.25 0.32
C LEU A 169 -17.65 38.45 -0.22
N GLY A 170 -18.11 38.75 -1.43
CA GLY A 170 -19.13 37.96 -2.13
C GLY A 170 -18.66 36.54 -2.43
N ARG A 171 -17.42 36.37 -2.90
CA ARG A 171 -16.81 35.06 -3.17
C ARG A 171 -16.61 34.27 -1.88
N ILE A 172 -16.15 34.90 -0.80
CA ILE A 172 -16.03 34.28 0.52
C ILE A 172 -17.40 33.78 0.99
N SER A 173 -18.44 34.62 0.92
CA SER A 173 -19.80 34.24 1.31
C SER A 173 -20.34 33.06 0.49
N SER A 174 -20.04 33.03 -0.82
CA SER A 174 -20.41 31.92 -1.71
C SER A 174 -19.68 30.62 -1.34
N LEU A 175 -18.38 30.70 -1.08
CA LEU A 175 -17.58 29.55 -0.67
C LEU A 175 -18.00 29.01 0.71
N GLU A 176 -18.29 29.90 1.66
CA GLU A 176 -18.84 29.52 2.97
C GLU A 176 -20.16 28.77 2.83
N PHE A 177 -21.05 29.23 1.94
CA PHE A 177 -22.30 28.55 1.65
C PHE A 177 -22.07 27.17 1.02
N GLN A 178 -21.16 27.07 0.04
CA GLN A 178 -20.80 25.79 -0.57
C GLN A 178 -20.21 24.81 0.44
N LEU A 179 -19.31 25.25 1.32
CA LEU A 179 -18.73 24.45 2.39
C LEU A 179 -19.81 23.94 3.34
N LYS A 180 -20.78 24.79 3.70
CA LYS A 180 -21.90 24.41 4.56
C LYS A 180 -22.81 23.36 3.89
N ASN A 181 -22.98 23.42 2.57
CA ASN A 181 -23.74 22.42 1.82
C ASN A 181 -22.98 21.10 1.75
N MET A 182 -21.72 21.13 1.33
CA MET A 182 -20.85 19.95 1.27
C MET A 182 -20.76 19.23 2.63
N LYS A 183 -20.67 19.99 3.73
CA LYS A 183 -20.68 19.42 5.08
C LYS A 183 -21.98 18.66 5.39
N ARG A 184 -23.13 19.19 4.99
CA ARG A 184 -24.43 18.50 5.16
C ARG A 184 -24.50 17.23 4.31
N ASP A 185 -24.05 17.31 3.06
CA ASP A 185 -24.05 16.15 2.16
C ASP A 185 -23.12 15.04 2.67
N LEU A 186 -21.97 15.41 3.20
CA LEU A 186 -21.04 14.47 3.84
C LEU A 186 -21.68 13.76 5.03
N GLN A 187 -22.36 14.50 5.92
CA GLN A 187 -23.06 13.91 7.07
C GLN A 187 -24.16 12.95 6.63
N ILE A 188 -24.89 13.28 5.56
CA ILE A 188 -25.91 12.40 5.00
C ILE A 188 -25.25 11.14 4.42
N ALA A 189 -24.16 11.27 3.65
CA ALA A 189 -23.43 10.14 3.08
C ALA A 189 -22.86 9.22 4.17
N GLU A 190 -22.27 9.79 5.24
CA GLU A 190 -21.79 9.03 6.39
C GLU A 190 -22.92 8.25 7.08
N SER A 191 -24.09 8.88 7.26
CA SER A 191 -25.25 8.20 7.84
C SER A 191 -25.71 7.01 6.97
N LYS A 192 -25.71 7.18 5.63
CA LYS A 192 -26.02 6.10 4.67
C LYS A 192 -25.00 4.98 4.71
N ASN A 193 -23.70 5.30 4.75
CA ASN A 193 -22.64 4.30 4.88
C ASN A 193 -22.78 3.49 6.17
N ARG A 194 -23.10 4.13 7.30
CA ARG A 194 -23.36 3.43 8.56
C ARG A 194 -24.54 2.46 8.49
N VAL A 195 -25.55 2.74 7.66
CA VAL A 195 -26.68 1.83 7.43
C VAL A 195 -26.25 0.68 6.54
N LEU A 196 -25.61 0.97 5.40
CA LEU A 196 -25.10 -0.03 4.47
C LEU A 196 -24.13 -1.01 5.14
N GLU A 197 -23.25 -0.53 6.02
CA GLU A 197 -22.35 -1.39 6.78
C GLU A 197 -23.08 -2.34 7.74
N ARG A 198 -24.23 -1.94 8.28
CA ARG A 198 -25.06 -2.83 9.12
C ARG A 198 -25.77 -3.87 8.26
N GLU A 199 -26.29 -3.46 7.10
CA GLU A 199 -26.93 -4.37 6.14
C GLU A 199 -25.94 -5.38 5.58
N TYR A 200 -24.73 -4.95 5.24
CA TYR A 200 -23.65 -5.82 4.81
C TYR A 200 -23.27 -6.84 5.88
N ARG A 201 -23.17 -6.42 7.16
CA ARG A 201 -22.93 -7.34 8.27
C ARG A 201 -24.05 -8.37 8.40
N LYS A 202 -25.32 -7.95 8.38
CA LYS A 202 -26.46 -8.87 8.43
C LYS A 202 -26.46 -9.88 7.30
N THR A 203 -26.32 -9.42 6.05
CA THR A 203 -26.30 -10.30 4.88
C THR A 203 -25.10 -11.26 4.90
N LYS A 204 -23.95 -10.80 5.38
CA LYS A 204 -22.77 -11.66 5.61
C LYS A 204 -23.05 -12.74 6.65
N ASP A 205 -23.64 -12.39 7.78
CA ASP A 205 -23.99 -13.34 8.84
C ASP A 205 -25.06 -14.34 8.36
N GLU A 206 -26.04 -13.87 7.58
CA GLU A 206 -27.06 -14.74 6.95
C GLU A 206 -26.45 -15.72 5.95
N LEU A 207 -25.51 -15.28 5.11
CA LEU A 207 -24.77 -16.15 4.19
C LEU A 207 -23.94 -17.18 4.97
N GLN A 208 -23.23 -16.75 6.02
CA GLN A 208 -22.47 -17.66 6.89
C GLN A 208 -23.38 -18.68 7.59
N GLN A 209 -24.54 -18.25 8.08
CA GLN A 209 -25.54 -19.15 8.67
C GLN A 209 -26.13 -20.10 7.62
N ARG A 210 -26.38 -19.65 6.39
CA ARG A 210 -26.90 -20.49 5.31
C ARG A 210 -25.87 -21.52 4.86
N GLU A 211 -24.60 -21.13 4.76
CA GLU A 211 -23.48 -22.07 4.57
C GLU A 211 -23.42 -23.07 5.73
N MET A 212 -23.48 -22.61 6.98
CA MET A 212 -23.50 -23.49 8.15
C MET A 212 -24.69 -24.45 8.14
N ARG A 213 -25.90 -23.99 7.76
CA ARG A 213 -27.10 -24.82 7.64
C ARG A 213 -27.00 -25.84 6.51
N PHE A 214 -26.41 -25.47 5.37
CA PHE A 214 -26.12 -26.40 4.29
C PHE A 214 -25.25 -27.57 4.80
N TRP A 215 -24.29 -27.28 5.66
CA TRP A 215 -23.46 -28.30 6.31
C TRP A 215 -24.20 -29.08 7.41
N THR A 216 -24.95 -28.43 8.32
CA THR A 216 -25.69 -29.15 9.38
C THR A 216 -26.87 -29.99 8.88
N CYS A 217 -27.42 -29.68 7.70
CA CYS A 217 -28.46 -30.50 7.05
C CYS A 217 -27.85 -31.61 6.18
N SER A 218 -26.59 -31.46 5.74
CA SER A 218 -25.84 -32.48 4.98
C SER A 218 -25.00 -33.40 5.89
N THR A 219 -24.76 -33.03 7.14
CA THR A 219 -24.30 -33.91 8.21
C THR A 219 -25.48 -34.20 9.12
N PRO A 220 -26.16 -35.36 9.01
CA PRO A 220 -27.16 -35.71 10.00
C PRO A 220 -26.52 -35.66 11.38
N SER A 221 -27.28 -35.21 12.37
CA SER A 221 -26.84 -35.14 13.78
C SER A 221 -25.98 -36.36 14.11
N LEU A 222 -24.73 -36.11 14.49
CA LEU A 222 -23.69 -37.11 14.82
C LEU A 222 -24.09 -38.06 15.98
N THR A 223 -25.34 -37.99 16.44
CA THR A 223 -25.93 -38.80 17.49
C THR A 223 -26.85 -39.92 16.98
N LEU A 224 -27.15 -40.02 15.69
CA LEU A 224 -27.90 -41.15 15.11
C LEU A 224 -27.31 -41.59 13.76
N ILE A 225 -26.15 -42.27 13.78
CA ILE A 225 -25.52 -42.85 12.58
C ILE A 225 -25.56 -44.38 12.66
N THR A 226 -26.72 -44.98 12.40
CA THR A 226 -26.89 -46.44 12.43
C THR A 226 -26.80 -47.11 11.05
N THR A 227 -26.70 -46.36 9.95
CA THR A 227 -26.65 -46.93 8.59
C THR A 227 -25.33 -46.63 7.85
N THR A 228 -24.94 -47.54 6.96
CA THR A 228 -23.69 -47.50 6.17
C THR A 228 -23.63 -46.36 5.15
N ASP A 229 -24.78 -45.86 4.69
CA ASP A 229 -24.91 -44.82 3.64
C ASP A 229 -24.62 -43.40 4.16
N THR A 230 -25.02 -43.11 5.41
CA THR A 230 -24.70 -41.83 6.07
C THR A 230 -23.21 -41.67 6.37
N ARG A 231 -22.45 -42.79 6.47
CA ARG A 231 -21.02 -42.80 6.79
C ARG A 231 -20.11 -42.53 5.58
N ARG A 232 -20.46 -43.04 4.38
CA ARG A 232 -19.76 -42.71 3.13
C ARG A 232 -19.81 -41.20 2.85
N ARG A 233 -20.96 -40.58 3.09
CA ARG A 233 -21.15 -39.12 2.97
C ARG A 233 -20.25 -38.32 3.90
N VAL A 234 -20.01 -38.77 5.14
CA VAL A 234 -19.11 -38.07 6.08
C VAL A 234 -17.65 -38.12 5.59
N SER A 235 -17.17 -39.29 5.17
CA SER A 235 -15.82 -39.45 4.61
C SER A 235 -15.63 -38.58 3.35
N GLN A 236 -16.59 -38.61 2.44
CA GLN A 236 -16.57 -37.84 1.20
C GLN A 236 -16.66 -36.33 1.44
N ASN A 237 -17.51 -35.89 2.38
CA ASN A 237 -17.62 -34.47 2.76
C ASN A 237 -16.34 -33.96 3.42
N CYS A 238 -15.72 -34.74 4.33
CA CYS A 238 -14.45 -34.37 4.96
C CYS A 238 -13.29 -34.30 3.94
N ARG A 239 -13.26 -35.19 2.95
CA ARG A 239 -12.29 -35.16 1.84
C ARG A 239 -12.49 -33.94 0.94
N CYS A 240 -13.72 -33.67 0.50
CA CYS A 240 -14.03 -32.49 -0.31
C CYS A 240 -13.70 -31.17 0.40
N LEU A 241 -13.92 -31.09 1.71
CA LEU A 241 -13.62 -29.91 2.53
C LEU A 241 -12.12 -29.65 2.66
N SER A 242 -11.37 -30.68 3.04
CA SER A 242 -9.91 -30.58 3.16
C SER A 242 -9.25 -30.29 1.81
N GLN A 243 -9.75 -30.86 0.71
CA GLN A 243 -9.25 -30.61 -0.65
C GLN A 243 -9.57 -29.19 -1.17
N ARG A 244 -10.74 -28.62 -0.85
CA ARG A 244 -11.17 -27.31 -1.36
C ARG A 244 -10.53 -26.13 -0.63
N PHE A 245 -10.13 -26.29 0.64
CA PHE A 245 -9.48 -25.23 1.41
C PHE A 245 -8.18 -25.71 2.07
N LEU A 246 -7.34 -26.46 1.34
CA LEU A 246 -6.10 -27.07 1.84
C LEU A 246 -5.21 -26.10 2.64
N LEU A 247 -5.03 -24.87 2.16
CA LEU A 247 -4.08 -23.92 2.72
C LEU A 247 -4.68 -23.01 3.81
N ASN A 248 -5.96 -22.65 3.68
CA ASN A 248 -6.62 -21.66 4.54
C ASN A 248 -7.87 -22.26 5.19
N LYS A 249 -7.76 -22.62 6.46
CA LYS A 249 -8.88 -23.16 7.24
C LYS A 249 -9.97 -22.10 7.47
N PRO A 250 -11.23 -22.33 7.05
CA PRO A 250 -12.33 -21.44 7.41
C PRO A 250 -12.54 -21.33 8.93
N SER A 251 -12.81 -20.12 9.43
CA SER A 251 -12.87 -19.82 10.87
C SER A 251 -13.98 -20.54 11.63
N TYR A 252 -15.04 -20.98 10.95
CA TYR A 252 -16.18 -21.70 11.54
C TYR A 252 -15.96 -23.22 11.66
N ILE A 253 -14.87 -23.75 11.10
CA ILE A 253 -14.57 -25.19 11.19
C ILE A 253 -13.81 -25.46 12.48
N ASP A 254 -14.23 -26.48 13.22
CA ASP A 254 -13.54 -26.95 14.42
C ASP A 254 -12.58 -28.09 14.05
N SER A 255 -11.26 -27.89 14.24
CA SER A 255 -10.26 -28.89 13.83
C SER A 255 -10.35 -30.16 14.66
N ASP A 256 -10.77 -30.07 15.93
CA ASP A 256 -10.80 -31.21 16.84
C ASP A 256 -11.97 -32.12 16.48
N LYS A 257 -13.10 -31.54 16.09
CA LYS A 257 -14.26 -32.28 15.59
C LYS A 257 -13.97 -32.99 14.28
N ILE A 258 -13.26 -32.33 13.35
CA ILE A 258 -12.84 -32.96 12.09
C ILE A 258 -11.82 -34.06 12.36
N PHE A 259 -10.84 -33.82 13.24
CA PHE A 259 -9.87 -34.86 13.62
C PHE A 259 -10.56 -36.08 14.22
N ALA A 260 -11.52 -35.90 15.14
CA ALA A 260 -12.28 -36.99 15.71
C ALA A 260 -13.11 -37.76 14.67
N ALA A 261 -13.63 -37.07 13.64
CA ALA A 261 -14.32 -37.72 12.53
C ALA A 261 -13.37 -38.56 11.66
N VAL A 262 -12.20 -38.01 11.29
CA VAL A 262 -11.17 -38.74 10.52
C VAL A 262 -10.65 -39.94 11.32
N LYS A 263 -10.40 -39.77 12.62
CA LYS A 263 -9.98 -40.85 13.53
C LYS A 263 -10.98 -42.01 13.54
N ARG A 264 -12.27 -41.72 13.68
CA ARG A 264 -13.31 -42.75 13.65
C ARG A 264 -13.34 -43.50 12.32
N SER A 265 -13.21 -42.78 11.20
CA SER A 265 -13.13 -43.40 9.88
C SER A 265 -11.89 -44.30 9.74
N TYR A 266 -10.73 -43.86 10.24
CA TYR A 266 -9.52 -44.67 10.24
C TYR A 266 -9.67 -45.93 11.11
N ASP A 267 -10.06 -45.78 12.38
CA ASP A 267 -10.19 -46.89 13.33
C ASP A 267 -11.17 -47.96 12.85
N GLN A 268 -12.24 -47.56 12.15
CA GLN A 268 -13.30 -48.46 11.70
C GLN A 268 -12.98 -49.19 10.39
N TYR A 269 -12.27 -48.54 9.46
CA TYR A 269 -12.11 -49.06 8.09
C TYR A 269 -10.67 -49.44 7.73
N ALA A 270 -9.67 -49.08 8.54
CA ALA A 270 -8.28 -49.51 8.33
C ALA A 270 -8.07 -51.02 8.41
N ARG A 271 -9.09 -51.81 8.80
CA ARG A 271 -9.04 -53.27 8.90
C ARG A 271 -10.15 -53.98 8.11
N CYS A 272 -10.98 -53.25 7.37
CA CYS A 272 -12.17 -53.80 6.69
C CYS A 272 -11.99 -53.90 5.17
N GLY A 273 -11.04 -54.74 4.72
CA GLY A 273 -10.96 -55.20 3.32
C GLY A 273 -10.76 -54.14 2.23
N SER A 274 -10.50 -54.62 1.01
CA SER A 274 -9.99 -53.83 -0.12
C SER A 274 -10.93 -52.75 -0.67
N GLU A 275 -12.23 -52.76 -0.33
CA GLU A 275 -13.20 -51.83 -0.94
C GLU A 275 -13.17 -50.41 -0.34
N PHE A 276 -12.66 -50.22 0.88
CA PHE A 276 -12.70 -48.91 1.58
C PHE A 276 -11.34 -48.38 2.00
N GLU A 277 -10.30 -49.18 1.83
CA GLU A 277 -8.94 -48.88 2.29
C GLU A 277 -8.37 -47.66 1.58
N HIS A 278 -8.55 -47.59 0.26
CA HIS A 278 -8.07 -46.48 -0.56
C HIS A 278 -8.73 -45.14 -0.20
N ASP A 279 -10.04 -45.13 0.03
CA ASP A 279 -10.78 -43.91 0.35
C ASP A 279 -10.40 -43.34 1.72
N VAL A 280 -10.15 -44.22 2.69
CA VAL A 280 -9.69 -43.84 4.03
C VAL A 280 -8.25 -43.33 3.97
N HIS A 281 -7.40 -44.00 3.20
CA HIS A 281 -6.03 -43.55 2.96
C HIS A 281 -6.01 -42.14 2.34
N MET A 282 -6.82 -41.91 1.31
CA MET A 282 -6.92 -40.61 0.66
C MET A 282 -7.50 -39.53 1.59
N LEU A 283 -8.46 -39.87 2.45
CA LEU A 283 -8.98 -38.95 3.48
C LEU A 283 -7.88 -38.52 4.46
N VAL A 284 -7.11 -39.49 4.99
CA VAL A 284 -6.03 -39.22 5.95
C VAL A 284 -4.90 -38.43 5.28
N ALA A 285 -4.53 -38.76 4.04
CA ALA A 285 -3.51 -38.05 3.29
C ALA A 285 -3.90 -36.58 3.01
N THR A 286 -5.17 -36.35 2.64
CA THR A 286 -5.67 -34.99 2.39
C THR A 286 -5.75 -34.18 3.69
N ALA A 287 -6.16 -34.81 4.81
CA ALA A 287 -6.15 -34.17 6.12
C ALA A 287 -4.72 -33.82 6.57
N PHE A 288 -3.75 -34.69 6.33
CA PHE A 288 -2.33 -34.45 6.65
C PHE A 288 -1.71 -33.32 5.82
N ALA A 289 -2.07 -33.23 4.53
CA ALA A 289 -1.63 -32.16 3.64
C ALA A 289 -2.25 -30.79 3.99
N SER A 290 -3.44 -30.76 4.60
CA SER A 290 -4.11 -29.51 4.97
C SER A 290 -3.41 -28.77 6.12
N ASN A 291 -3.46 -27.43 6.12
CA ASN A 291 -2.89 -26.59 7.19
C ASN A 291 -3.84 -26.37 8.38
N TRP A 292 -4.80 -27.27 8.57
CA TRP A 292 -5.89 -27.08 9.53
C TRP A 292 -5.55 -27.60 10.92
N PHE A 293 -4.60 -28.53 11.01
CA PHE A 293 -4.38 -29.33 12.20
C PHE A 293 -3.04 -29.01 12.86
N GLY A 294 -3.08 -28.91 14.20
CA GLY A 294 -1.88 -28.75 15.02
C GLY A 294 -0.96 -29.97 14.99
N GLN A 295 0.21 -29.82 15.63
CA GLN A 295 1.29 -30.81 15.59
C GLN A 295 0.87 -32.20 16.11
N SER A 296 0.06 -32.27 17.17
CA SER A 296 -0.43 -33.52 17.75
C SER A 296 -1.28 -34.34 16.78
N HIS A 297 -2.19 -33.70 16.06
CA HIS A 297 -3.03 -34.34 15.04
C HIS A 297 -2.21 -34.82 13.84
N ARG A 298 -1.23 -34.03 13.40
CA ARG A 298 -0.35 -34.39 12.26
C ARG A 298 0.48 -35.63 12.55
N ILE A 299 1.00 -35.80 13.77
CA ILE A 299 1.72 -37.01 14.19
C ILE A 299 0.82 -38.24 14.08
N ASN A 300 -0.44 -38.13 14.50
CA ASN A 300 -1.40 -39.23 14.38
C ASN A 300 -1.66 -39.62 12.93
N PHE A 301 -1.92 -38.64 12.05
CA PHE A 301 -2.11 -38.92 10.63
C PHE A 301 -0.88 -39.56 9.97
N HIS A 302 0.32 -39.08 10.29
CA HIS A 302 1.57 -39.66 9.80
C HIS A 302 1.68 -41.14 10.20
N CYS A 303 1.46 -41.46 11.48
CA CYS A 303 1.46 -42.85 11.96
C CYS A 303 0.42 -43.73 11.27
N TRP A 304 -0.74 -43.17 10.93
CA TRP A 304 -1.81 -43.88 10.22
C TRP A 304 -1.43 -44.19 8.77
N LEU A 305 -0.78 -43.25 8.08
CA LEU A 305 -0.31 -43.41 6.70
C LEU A 305 0.85 -44.42 6.59
N THR A 306 1.80 -44.40 7.53
CA THR A 306 2.96 -45.31 7.51
C THR A 306 2.59 -46.78 7.77
N LYS A 307 1.44 -47.03 8.41
CA LYS A 307 0.94 -48.40 8.59
C LYS A 307 0.46 -49.03 7.27
N TYR A 308 -0.04 -48.21 6.34
CA TYR A 308 -0.47 -48.67 5.02
C TYR A 308 0.69 -48.99 4.08
N SER A 309 1.87 -48.38 4.24
CA SER A 309 3.03 -48.69 3.41
C SER A 309 3.78 -49.97 3.83
N SER A 310 3.35 -50.60 4.92
CA SER A 310 4.01 -51.76 5.54
C SER A 310 3.17 -53.05 5.46
N SER A 311 2.01 -52.99 4.79
CA SER A 311 1.07 -54.10 4.58
C SER A 311 0.99 -54.44 3.10
#